data_AF-A0A1H9LS32-F1
#
_entry.id   AF-A0A1H9LS32-F1
#
_cell.length_a   1.000
_cell.length_b   1.000
_cell.length_c   1.000
_cell.angle_alpha   90.00
_cell.angle_beta   90.00
_cell.angle_gamma   90.00
#
_symmetry.space_group_name_H-M   'P 1'
#
loop_
_entity.id
_entity.type
_entity.pdbx_description
1 polymer ?
#
loop_
_entity_poly.entity_id
_entity_poly.type
_entity_poly.pdbx_seq_one_letter_code
_entity_poly.pdbx_strand_id
1 'polypeptide(L)'
;MDERLPQYLHRPVQILWFGSDEFLLATSSIFVAAIVGGLVGWALIAALLLFIPWKRTKPRGYLPHLAWRWGLVSFPHYPGPTQTRFFE
;
A
#
# COMPACT_ATOMS: atom_id res chain seq x y z
N MET A 1 0.85 5.63 28.95
CA MET A 1 1.94 4.88 28.30
C MET A 1 1.47 4.64 26.88
N ASP A 2 2.08 5.27 25.87
CA ASP A 2 1.72 5.02 24.48
C ASP A 2 2.20 3.62 24.11
N GLU A 3 1.28 2.66 24.10
CA GLU A 3 1.54 1.26 23.77
C GLU A 3 1.85 1.17 22.27
N ARG A 4 3.15 1.25 21.94
CA ARG A 4 3.64 1.12 20.56
C ARG A 4 3.62 -0.34 20.15
N LEU A 5 2.53 -0.77 19.53
CA LEU A 5 2.46 -2.09 18.91
C LEU A 5 3.44 -2.16 17.73
N PRO A 6 4.29 -3.20 17.62
CA PRO A 6 5.15 -3.36 16.46
C PRO A 6 4.29 -3.51 15.19
N GLN A 7 4.56 -2.67 14.19
CA GLN A 7 3.86 -2.68 12.89
C GLN A 7 4.06 -4.00 12.12
N TYR A 8 5.08 -4.78 12.48
CA TYR A 8 5.46 -6.02 11.81
C TYR A 8 5.52 -7.16 12.83
N LEU A 9 4.73 -8.22 12.59
CA LEU A 9 4.80 -9.46 13.38
C LEU A 9 6.07 -10.28 13.06
N HIS A 10 6.65 -10.08 11.87
CA HIS A 10 7.88 -10.73 11.39
C HIS A 10 8.87 -9.69 10.85
N ARG A 11 10.14 -10.07 10.63
CA ARG A 11 11.17 -9.16 10.10
C ARG A 11 10.71 -8.53 8.77
N PRO A 12 10.61 -7.19 8.68
CA PRO A 12 10.16 -6.53 7.46
C PRO A 12 11.16 -6.77 6.32
N VAL A 13 10.65 -7.11 5.14
CA VAL A 13 11.45 -7.11 3.91
C VAL A 13 11.61 -5.64 3.49
N GLN A 14 12.82 -5.12 3.59
CA GLN A 14 13.16 -3.74 3.28
C GLN A 14 14.17 -3.71 2.12
N ILE A 15 13.85 -2.94 1.09
CA ILE A 15 14.67 -2.73 -0.10
C ILE A 15 14.97 -1.24 -0.15
N LEU A 16 16.25 -0.84 -0.04
CA LEU A 16 16.67 0.57 -0.15
C LEU A 16 15.82 1.52 0.73
N TRP A 17 15.69 1.19 2.01
CA TRP A 17 14.87 1.93 2.99
C TRP A 17 13.34 1.82 2.82
N PHE A 18 12.83 1.28 1.71
CA PHE A 18 11.41 1.07 1.45
C PHE A 18 10.95 -0.33 1.84
N GLY A 19 9.73 -0.45 2.37
CA GLY A 19 9.06 -1.76 2.40
C GLY A 19 8.70 -2.22 0.99
N SER A 20 8.51 -3.52 0.76
CA SER A 20 8.21 -4.05 -0.59
C SER A 20 7.07 -3.32 -1.32
N ASP A 21 5.97 -3.00 -0.60
CA ASP A 21 4.83 -2.27 -1.17
C ASP A 21 5.20 -0.83 -1.56
N GLU A 22 6.03 -0.16 -0.74
CA GLU A 22 6.50 1.20 -1.00
C GLU A 22 7.46 1.22 -2.18
N PHE A 23 8.32 0.19 -2.29
CA PHE A 23 9.23 0.05 -3.41
C PHE A 23 8.48 -0.15 -4.72
N LEU A 24 7.49 -1.06 -4.74
CA LEU A 24 6.66 -1.29 -5.93
C LEU A 24 5.92 -0.02 -6.35
N LEU A 25 5.33 0.71 -5.39
CA LEU A 25 4.68 2.00 -5.65
C LEU A 25 5.64 3.05 -6.20
N ALA A 26 6.82 3.19 -5.58
CA ALA A 26 7.80 4.17 -6.00
C ALA A 26 8.32 3.87 -7.40
N THR A 27 8.73 2.63 -7.67
CA THR A 27 9.24 2.21 -8.98
C THR A 27 8.16 2.38 -10.05
N SER A 28 6.94 1.87 -9.83
CA SER A 28 5.86 2.00 -10.82
C SER A 28 5.48 3.46 -11.10
N SER A 29 5.41 4.31 -10.08
CA SER A 29 5.11 5.73 -10.23
C SER A 29 6.21 6.48 -10.99
N ILE A 30 7.49 6.20 -10.72
CA ILE A 30 8.61 6.80 -11.45
C ILE A 30 8.59 6.38 -12.92
N PHE A 31 8.31 5.12 -13.22
CA PHE A 31 8.17 4.64 -14.61
C PHE A 31 7.06 5.38 -15.35
N VAL A 32 5.87 5.50 -14.74
CA VAL A 32 4.74 6.23 -15.34
C VAL A 32 5.08 7.71 -15.52
N ALA A 33 5.70 8.34 -14.51
CA ALA A 33 6.11 9.74 -14.59
C ALA A 33 7.12 10.00 -15.72
N ALA A 34 8.05 9.07 -15.93
CA ALA A 34 9.03 9.16 -17.01
C ALA A 34 8.39 9.01 -18.40
N ILE A 35 7.37 8.16 -18.54
CA ILE A 35 6.64 7.98 -19.80
C ILE A 35 5.79 9.21 -20.13
N VAL A 36 5.04 9.72 -19.14
CA VAL A 36 4.15 10.87 -19.34
C VAL A 36 4.94 12.17 -19.53
N GLY A 37 6.01 12.34 -18.77
CA GLY A 37 6.87 13.53 -18.81
C GLY A 37 6.16 14.83 -18.41
N GLY A 38 6.86 15.95 -18.61
CA GLY A 38 6.33 17.29 -18.38
C GLY A 38 5.85 17.56 -16.94
N LEU A 39 4.94 18.54 -16.80
CA LEU A 39 4.37 18.91 -15.50
C LEU A 39 3.60 17.77 -14.83
N VAL A 40 2.96 16.90 -15.61
CA VAL A 40 2.19 15.77 -15.08
C VAL A 40 3.12 14.73 -14.45
N GLY A 41 4.25 14.41 -15.08
CA GLY A 41 5.26 13.54 -14.49
C GLY A 41 5.82 14.09 -13.17
N TRP A 42 6.13 15.38 -13.13
CA TRP A 42 6.57 16.05 -11.90
C TRP A 42 5.49 16.06 -10.81
N ALA A 43 4.23 16.27 -11.17
CA ALA A 43 3.11 16.21 -10.23
C ALA A 43 2.94 14.80 -9.64
N LEU A 44 3.14 13.74 -10.44
CA LEU A 44 3.12 12.35 -9.96
C LEU A 44 4.25 12.08 -8.96
N ILE A 45 5.45 12.59 -9.22
CA ILE A 45 6.57 12.48 -8.29
C ILE A 45 6.27 13.22 -6.99
N ALA A 46 5.74 14.45 -7.07
CA ALA A 46 5.35 15.21 -5.88
C ALA A 46 4.27 14.48 -5.07
N ALA A 47 3.26 13.94 -5.74
CA ALA A 47 2.22 13.13 -5.10
C ALA A 47 2.81 11.89 -4.40
N LEU A 48 3.75 11.19 -5.05
CA LEU A 48 4.45 10.04 -4.45
C LEU A 48 5.20 10.43 -3.17
N LEU A 49 5.94 11.54 -3.19
CA LEU A 49 6.70 12.02 -2.03
C LEU A 49 5.80 12.39 -0.84
N LEU A 50 4.58 12.87 -1.10
CA LEU A 50 3.58 13.14 -0.06
C LEU A 50 2.85 11.86 0.39
N PHE A 51 2.67 10.91 -0.53
CA PHE A 51 1.94 9.68 -0.26
C PHE A 51 2.72 8.70 0.62
N ILE A 52 4.04 8.58 0.43
CA ILE A 52 4.89 7.67 1.22
C ILE A 52 4.84 7.96 2.74
N PRO A 53 5.07 9.20 3.23
CA PRO A 53 5.00 9.49 4.66
C PRO A 53 3.59 9.27 5.21
N TRP A 54 2.55 9.62 4.44
CA TRP A 54 1.17 9.32 4.82
C TRP A 54 0.91 7.82 4.95
N LYS A 55 1.35 7.01 3.97
CA LYS A 55 1.22 5.53 4.00
C LYS A 55 1.93 4.94 5.22
N ARG A 56 3.08 5.49 5.60
CA ARG A 56 3.85 5.03 6.78
C ARG A 56 3.12 5.23 8.11
N THR A 57 2.10 6.10 8.17
CA THR A 57 1.22 6.24 9.35
C THR A 57 0.19 5.10 9.47
N LYS A 58 0.02 4.28 8.44
CA LYS A 58 -1.00 3.23 8.39
C LYS A 58 -0.43 1.85 8.78
N PRO A 59 -1.25 0.93 9.30
CA PRO A 59 -0.80 -0.43 9.59
C PRO A 59 -0.35 -1.16 8.32
N ARG A 60 0.42 -2.23 8.50
CA ARG A 60 0.86 -3.07 7.39
C ARG A 60 -0.34 -3.63 6.63
N GLY A 61 -0.21 -3.79 5.31
CA GLY A 61 -1.25 -4.38 4.47
C GLY A 61 -2.45 -3.45 4.22
N TYR A 62 -2.39 -2.19 4.68
CA TYR A 62 -3.48 -1.22 4.51
C TYR A 62 -3.96 -1.08 3.05
N LEU A 63 -3.03 -1.02 2.10
CA LEU A 63 -3.36 -0.90 0.67
C LEU A 63 -4.04 -2.17 0.12
N PRO A 64 -3.48 -3.39 0.30
CA PRO A 64 -4.18 -4.62 -0.03
C PRO A 64 -5.56 -4.76 0.65
N HIS A 65 -5.72 -4.34 1.90
CA HIS A 65 -7.01 -4.39 2.60
C HIS A 65 -8.02 -3.37 2.07
N LEU A 66 -7.58 -2.17 1.66
CA LEU A 66 -8.43 -1.23 0.94
C LEU A 66 -8.88 -1.80 -0.41
N ALA A 67 -7.95 -2.42 -1.14
CA ALA A 67 -8.26 -3.08 -2.40
C ALA A 67 -9.27 -4.22 -2.20
N TRP A 68 -9.11 -5.02 -1.15
CA TRP A 68 -10.10 -6.05 -0.77
C TRP A 68 -11.45 -5.45 -0.40
N ARG A 69 -11.49 -4.36 0.37
CA ARG A 69 -12.75 -3.67 0.74
C ARG A 69 -13.52 -3.17 -0.49
N TRP A 70 -12.81 -2.78 -1.55
CA TRP A 70 -13.43 -2.38 -2.83
C TRP A 70 -13.66 -3.55 -3.80
N GLY A 71 -13.33 -4.78 -3.42
CA GLY A 71 -13.49 -5.96 -4.27
C GLY A 71 -12.46 -6.09 -5.39
N LEU A 72 -11.37 -5.32 -5.35
CA LEU A 72 -10.29 -5.38 -6.35
C LEU A 72 -9.35 -6.58 -6.15
N VAL A 73 -9.28 -7.10 -4.91
CA VAL A 73 -8.40 -8.22 -4.54
C VAL A 73 -9.17 -9.18 -3.62
N SER A 74 -9.00 -10.49 -3.84
CA SER A 74 -9.43 -11.52 -2.89
C SER A 74 -8.21 -12.07 -2.15
N PHE A 75 -8.36 -12.32 -0.86
CA PHE A 75 -7.37 -13.04 -0.07
C PHE A 75 -7.80 -14.49 0.10
N PRO A 76 -6.89 -15.46 0.00
CA PRO A 76 -7.20 -16.85 0.31
C PRO A 76 -7.76 -16.97 1.73
N HIS A 77 -8.82 -17.75 1.89
CA HIS A 77 -9.50 -17.99 3.17
C HIS A 77 -10.11 -16.74 3.83
N TYR A 78 -10.24 -15.64 3.08
CA TYR A 78 -10.94 -14.44 3.53
C TYR A 78 -12.35 -14.42 2.94
N PRO A 79 -13.37 -14.02 3.71
CA PRO A 79 -14.69 -13.82 3.15
C PRO A 79 -14.63 -12.75 2.05
N GLY A 80 -15.56 -12.81 1.11
CA GLY A 80 -15.75 -11.71 0.17
C GLY A 80 -16.19 -10.44 0.91
N PRO A 81 -15.81 -9.23 0.43
CA PRO A 81 -16.12 -7.97 1.12
C PRO A 81 -17.64 -7.70 1.26
N THR A 82 -18.47 -8.39 0.49
CA THR A 82 -19.94 -8.26 0.47
C THR A 82 -20.66 -9.54 0.90
N GLN A 83 -19.95 -10.55 1.42
CA GLN A 83 -20.61 -11.78 1.87
C GLN A 83 -21.37 -11.54 3.17
N THR A 84 -22.67 -11.81 3.14
CA THR A 84 -23.58 -11.69 4.28
C THR A 84 -24.14 -13.05 4.74
N ARG A 85 -23.77 -14.14 4.07
CA ARG A 85 -24.19 -15.49 4.42
C ARG A 85 -23.07 -16.21 5.16
N PHE A 86 -23.37 -16.63 6.37
CA PHE A 86 -22.53 -17.49 7.18
C PHE A 86 -23.02 -18.94 7.03
N PHE A 87 -22.09 -19.89 6.93
CA PHE A 87 -22.41 -21.32 7.03
C PHE A 87 -22.14 -21.74 8.49
N GLU A 88 -23.13 -22.39 9.11
CA GLU A 88 -23.01 -23.15 10.35
C GLU A 88 -22.89 -24.65 10.02
#